data_AF-M1V0C3-F1
#
_entry.id   AF-M1V0C3-F1
#
_cell.length_a   1.000
_cell.length_b   1.000
_cell.length_c   1.000
_cell.angle_alpha   90.00
_cell.angle_beta   90.00
_cell.angle_gamma   90.00
#
_symmetry.space_group_name_H-M   'P 1'
#
loop_
_entity.id
_entity.type
_entity.pdbx_description
1 polymer ?
#
loop_
_entity_poly.entity_id
_entity_poly.type
_entity_poly.pdbx_seq_one_letter_code
_entity_poly.pdbx_strand_id
1 'polypeptide(L)'
;MREHFSHEVRQYLEIFDQQQGTERKDAFHRAIGAQFEADVSEVLERTFHERRSKTDQLTSRVWDETELESAFASSGSKRQQPKIPDFVLQFDNTWLIIDATFREPIRRVTHGQSDVERLSKEVSMLMTDRKADQLNSMVELLTKDASPLIGSPLSGDPTFIPLIISGDYSLPWTLPVAATTQEFLERKNLLQQHNVLPLALMTYKDLLLVEHIGESQGPRVSETIKRWRNSELDSWAFHQFAHHEGTALRLPRAVKKRCKQAFENLFRRFEKRMKEMEKGN
;
A
#
# COMPACT_ATOMS: atom_id res chain seq x y z
N MET A 1 7.92 4.64 -17.64
CA MET A 1 7.16 5.14 -18.82
C MET A 1 5.77 5.66 -18.41
N ARG A 2 5.10 5.08 -17.40
CA ARG A 2 3.80 5.58 -16.90
C ARG A 2 3.90 6.86 -16.05
N GLU A 3 4.91 7.05 -15.17
CA GLU A 3 4.96 8.28 -14.35
C GLU A 3 5.54 9.52 -15.04
N HIS A 4 6.45 9.38 -16.01
CA HIS A 4 6.88 10.54 -16.82
C HIS A 4 5.67 11.14 -17.56
N PHE A 5 4.81 10.25 -18.05
CA PHE A 5 3.52 10.60 -18.63
C PHE A 5 2.57 11.21 -17.59
N SER A 6 2.47 10.67 -16.36
CA SER A 6 1.65 11.27 -15.27
C SER A 6 2.04 12.73 -14.98
N HIS A 7 3.32 13.01 -14.79
CA HIS A 7 3.80 14.36 -14.47
C HIS A 7 3.57 15.35 -15.63
N GLU A 8 3.89 14.94 -16.86
CA GLU A 8 3.63 15.75 -18.06
C GLU A 8 2.14 16.02 -18.27
N VAL A 9 1.29 15.01 -18.04
CA VAL A 9 -0.18 15.15 -18.08
C VAL A 9 -0.66 16.10 -16.99
N ARG A 10 -0.15 16.01 -15.76
CA ARG A 10 -0.52 16.91 -14.66
C ARG A 10 -0.16 18.36 -14.96
N GLN A 11 1.04 18.62 -15.47
CA GLN A 11 1.47 19.97 -15.85
C GLN A 11 0.62 20.52 -17.00
N TYR A 12 0.32 19.68 -17.99
CA TYR A 12 -0.58 20.04 -19.08
C TYR A 12 -1.99 20.37 -18.58
N LEU A 13 -2.56 19.51 -17.72
CA LEU A 13 -3.89 19.70 -17.14
C LEU A 13 -3.96 20.94 -16.25
N GLU A 14 -2.89 21.27 -15.52
CA GLU A 14 -2.81 22.49 -14.71
C GLU A 14 -2.89 23.75 -15.57
N ILE A 15 -2.13 23.81 -16.66
CA ILE A 15 -2.19 24.92 -17.61
C ILE A 15 -3.59 25.01 -18.25
N PHE A 16 -4.16 23.86 -18.61
CA PHE A 16 -5.49 23.80 -19.21
C PHE A 16 -6.58 24.27 -18.23
N ASP A 17 -6.55 23.80 -16.98
CA ASP A 17 -7.49 24.18 -15.93
C ASP A 17 -7.43 25.67 -15.62
N GLN A 18 -6.22 26.26 -15.56
CA GLN A 18 -6.03 27.70 -15.39
C GLN A 18 -6.63 28.52 -16.55
N GLN A 19 -6.56 28.00 -17.77
CA GLN A 19 -7.09 28.69 -18.96
C GLN A 19 -8.60 28.53 -19.15
N GLN A 20 -9.17 27.41 -18.72
CA GLN A 20 -10.56 27.03 -19.01
C GLN A 20 -11.47 27.01 -17.79
N GLY A 21 -10.94 27.24 -16.58
CA GLY A 21 -11.70 27.20 -15.33
C GLY A 21 -12.22 25.81 -15.00
N THR A 22 -11.49 24.75 -15.35
CA THR A 22 -11.87 23.35 -15.09
C THR A 22 -11.09 22.76 -13.90
N GLU A 23 -11.51 21.57 -13.43
CA GLU A 23 -10.86 20.82 -12.32
C GLU A 23 -10.33 19.45 -12.79
N ARG A 24 -9.80 19.39 -14.02
CA ARG A 24 -9.40 18.11 -14.64
C ARG A 24 -8.17 17.52 -13.99
N LYS A 25 -7.24 18.34 -13.50
CA LYS A 25 -6.08 17.91 -12.72
C LYS A 25 -6.50 17.11 -11.49
N ASP A 26 -7.49 17.62 -10.75
CA ASP A 26 -7.98 16.96 -9.55
C ASP A 26 -8.75 15.67 -9.88
N ALA A 27 -9.56 15.70 -10.94
CA ALA A 27 -10.21 14.48 -11.43
C ALA A 27 -9.20 13.41 -11.87
N PHE A 28 -8.12 13.80 -12.56
CA PHE A 28 -7.03 12.90 -12.94
C PHE A 28 -6.30 12.35 -11.71
N HIS A 29 -5.97 13.19 -10.73
CA HIS A 29 -5.37 12.75 -9.48
C HIS A 29 -6.23 11.72 -8.74
N ARG A 30 -7.54 11.97 -8.60
CA ARG A 30 -8.47 11.02 -7.98
C ARG A 30 -8.53 9.70 -8.76
N ALA A 31 -8.58 9.76 -10.08
CA ALA A 31 -8.63 8.56 -10.92
C ALA A 31 -7.36 7.70 -10.78
N ILE A 32 -6.18 8.32 -10.72
CA ILE A 32 -4.92 7.59 -10.52
C ILE A 32 -4.83 7.03 -9.10
N GLY A 33 -5.27 7.77 -8.09
CA GLY A 33 -5.37 7.27 -6.70
C GLY A 33 -6.24 6.03 -6.61
N ALA A 34 -7.48 6.11 -7.12
CA ALA A 34 -8.42 4.99 -7.13
C ALA A 34 -7.89 3.78 -7.92
N GLN A 35 -7.20 4.00 -9.05
CA GLN A 35 -6.56 2.91 -9.79
C GLN A 35 -5.44 2.26 -8.96
N PHE A 36 -4.66 3.05 -8.22
CA PHE A 36 -3.60 2.52 -7.37
C PHE A 36 -4.16 1.70 -6.20
N GLU A 37 -5.20 2.19 -5.53
CA GLU A 37 -5.93 1.44 -4.49
C GLU A 37 -6.48 0.12 -5.04
N ALA A 38 -7.09 0.13 -6.23
CA ALA A 38 -7.55 -1.09 -6.89
C ALA A 38 -6.39 -2.07 -7.21
N ASP A 39 -5.25 -1.55 -7.69
CA ASP A 39 -4.07 -2.36 -7.98
C ASP A 39 -3.46 -2.97 -6.69
N VAL A 40 -3.53 -2.27 -5.55
CA VAL A 40 -3.12 -2.75 -4.22
C VAL A 40 -4.08 -3.84 -3.73
N SER A 41 -5.39 -3.57 -3.78
CA SER A 41 -6.44 -4.53 -3.41
C SER A 41 -6.27 -5.86 -4.14
N GLU A 42 -6.09 -5.82 -5.46
CA GLU A 42 -5.94 -7.02 -6.27
C GLU A 42 -4.70 -7.84 -5.88
N VAL A 43 -3.60 -7.19 -5.47
CA VAL A 43 -2.41 -7.89 -4.97
C VAL A 43 -2.66 -8.50 -3.60
N LEU A 44 -3.29 -7.77 -2.69
CA LEU A 44 -3.65 -8.26 -1.35
C LEU A 44 -4.57 -9.48 -1.45
N GLU A 45 -5.61 -9.40 -2.27
CA GLU A 45 -6.49 -10.53 -2.55
C GLU A 45 -5.70 -11.71 -3.12
N ARG A 46 -4.92 -11.57 -4.19
CA ARG A 46 -4.17 -12.71 -4.75
C ARG A 46 -3.17 -13.32 -3.76
N THR A 47 -2.61 -12.52 -2.87
CA THR A 47 -1.61 -12.94 -1.89
C THR A 47 -2.24 -13.66 -0.70
N PHE A 48 -3.34 -13.11 -0.18
CA PHE A 48 -3.93 -13.49 1.11
C PHE A 48 -5.33 -14.09 1.04
N HIS A 49 -5.94 -14.18 -0.15
CA HIS A 49 -7.26 -14.81 -0.29
C HIS A 49 -7.19 -16.29 0.09
N GLU A 50 -8.17 -16.71 0.89
CA GLU A 50 -8.31 -18.04 1.51
C GLU A 50 -7.77 -19.19 0.62
N ARG A 51 -6.55 -19.66 0.91
CA ARG A 51 -6.21 -21.05 0.59
C ARG A 51 -6.84 -21.90 1.68
N ARG A 52 -8.14 -22.19 1.56
CA ARG A 52 -8.83 -23.18 2.40
C ARG A 52 -8.07 -24.50 2.33
N SER A 53 -7.20 -24.73 3.29
CA SER A 53 -6.74 -26.07 3.63
C SER A 53 -7.95 -26.78 4.23
N LYS A 54 -8.27 -27.98 3.75
CA LYS A 54 -9.34 -28.82 4.32
C LYS A 54 -9.09 -29.21 5.79
N THR A 55 -7.92 -28.85 6.33
CA THR A 55 -7.39 -29.34 7.60
C THR A 55 -6.75 -28.26 8.49
N ASP A 56 -6.57 -27.01 8.03
CA ASP A 56 -5.95 -25.93 8.85
C ASP A 56 -6.86 -24.70 8.96
N GLN A 57 -7.04 -24.22 10.20
CA GLN A 57 -7.85 -23.07 10.63
C GLN A 57 -7.30 -21.69 10.20
N LEU A 58 -6.36 -21.63 9.27
CA LEU A 58 -5.77 -20.38 8.79
C LEU A 58 -6.64 -19.76 7.68
N THR A 59 -7.75 -19.13 8.08
CA THR A 59 -8.52 -18.26 7.19
C THR A 59 -7.94 -16.85 7.27
N SER A 60 -7.00 -16.52 6.37
CA SER A 60 -6.66 -15.12 6.14
C SER A 60 -7.81 -14.43 5.42
N ARG A 61 -8.25 -13.29 5.95
CA ARG A 61 -9.31 -12.47 5.37
C ARG A 61 -8.81 -11.05 5.17
N VAL A 62 -9.17 -10.49 4.02
CA VAL A 62 -9.00 -9.08 3.67
C VAL A 62 -10.37 -8.42 3.81
N TRP A 63 -10.40 -7.27 4.46
CA TRP A 63 -11.54 -6.35 4.44
C TRP A 63 -11.12 -5.07 3.75
N ASP A 64 -11.90 -4.63 2.78
CA ASP A 64 -11.71 -3.32 2.13
C ASP A 64 -12.40 -2.19 2.90
N GLU A 65 -12.15 -0.94 2.48
CA GLU A 65 -12.74 0.26 3.08
C GLU A 65 -14.27 0.16 3.19
N THR A 66 -14.95 -0.36 2.16
CA THR A 66 -16.42 -0.44 2.14
C THR A 66 -16.93 -1.43 3.18
N GLU A 67 -16.29 -2.59 3.31
CA GLU A 67 -16.60 -3.57 4.36
C GLU A 67 -16.33 -3.00 5.76
N LEU A 68 -15.23 -2.28 5.94
CA LEU A 68 -14.85 -1.66 7.21
C LEU A 68 -15.82 -0.55 7.62
N GLU A 69 -16.17 0.33 6.68
CA GLU A 69 -17.19 1.36 6.91
C GLU A 69 -18.52 0.73 7.30
N SER A 70 -18.95 -0.33 6.59
CA SER A 70 -20.18 -1.04 6.93
C SER A 70 -20.13 -1.67 8.32
N ALA A 71 -18.99 -2.27 8.70
CA ALA A 71 -18.81 -2.92 10.00
C ALA A 71 -18.84 -1.91 11.16
N PHE A 72 -18.27 -0.72 10.97
CA PHE A 72 -18.14 0.30 12.01
C PHE A 72 -19.06 1.52 11.82
N ALA A 73 -20.03 1.45 10.91
CA ALA A 73 -20.98 2.52 10.60
C ALA A 73 -21.76 3.03 11.83
N SER A 74 -21.98 2.15 12.81
CA SER A 74 -22.76 2.43 14.02
C SER A 74 -21.92 2.96 15.19
N SER A 75 -20.61 3.05 15.05
CA SER A 75 -19.68 3.37 16.15
C SER A 75 -19.66 4.85 16.55
N GLY A 76 -20.44 5.73 15.88
CA GLY A 76 -20.52 7.15 16.24
C GLY A 76 -21.62 7.94 15.51
N SER A 77 -21.79 9.21 15.92
CA SER A 77 -22.60 10.18 15.16
C SER A 77 -21.89 10.57 13.85
N LYS A 78 -22.59 11.18 12.87
CA LYS A 78 -21.98 11.67 11.59
C LYS A 78 -20.72 12.54 11.77
N ARG A 79 -20.53 13.16 12.94
CA ARG A 79 -19.38 14.02 13.28
C ARG A 79 -18.24 13.26 13.99
N GLN A 80 -18.47 12.01 14.34
CA GLN A 80 -17.59 11.10 15.06
C GLN A 80 -17.40 9.78 14.28
N GLN A 81 -17.67 9.79 12.97
CA GLN A 81 -17.39 8.61 12.17
C GLN A 81 -15.90 8.28 12.28
N PRO A 82 -15.57 7.01 12.56
CA PRO A 82 -14.19 6.58 12.66
C PRO A 82 -13.44 6.86 11.35
N LYS A 83 -12.16 7.17 11.47
CA LYS A 83 -11.27 7.26 10.31
C LYS A 83 -10.92 5.83 9.90
N ILE A 84 -11.31 5.42 8.70
CA ILE A 84 -11.14 4.06 8.20
C ILE A 84 -9.94 4.04 7.22
N PRO A 85 -9.04 3.05 7.32
CA PRO A 85 -7.98 2.80 6.35
C PRO A 85 -8.50 1.99 5.17
N ASP A 86 -7.76 1.97 4.07
CA ASP A 86 -8.19 1.31 2.83
C ASP A 86 -8.36 -0.21 2.99
N PHE A 87 -7.50 -0.86 3.79
CA PHE A 87 -7.56 -2.31 3.99
C PHE A 87 -7.20 -2.73 5.41
N VAL A 88 -7.84 -3.80 5.87
CA VAL A 88 -7.46 -4.56 7.07
C VAL A 88 -7.32 -6.03 6.69
N LEU A 89 -6.31 -6.69 7.26
CA LEU A 89 -6.02 -8.09 6.98
C LEU A 89 -5.76 -8.82 8.30
N GLN A 90 -6.40 -9.96 8.50
CA GLN A 90 -6.13 -10.82 9.66
C GLN A 90 -5.44 -12.10 9.22
N PHE A 91 -4.41 -12.49 9.96
CA PHE A 91 -3.88 -13.86 9.98
C PHE A 91 -3.43 -14.21 11.39
N ASP A 92 -3.77 -15.40 11.86
CA ASP A 92 -3.56 -15.81 13.26
C ASP A 92 -4.06 -14.74 14.24
N ASN A 93 -3.22 -14.37 15.20
CA ASN A 93 -3.43 -13.28 16.15
C ASN A 93 -2.69 -11.99 15.71
N THR A 94 -2.58 -11.75 14.41
CA THR A 94 -1.88 -10.59 13.85
C THR A 94 -2.75 -9.90 12.80
N TRP A 95 -2.74 -8.58 12.85
CA TRP A 95 -3.57 -7.71 12.03
C TRP A 95 -2.69 -6.76 11.24
N LEU A 96 -2.80 -6.77 9.92
CA LEU A 96 -2.23 -5.72 9.08
C LEU A 96 -3.30 -4.66 8.88
N ILE A 97 -2.89 -3.41 9.09
CA ILE A 97 -3.75 -2.25 8.87
C ILE A 97 -3.03 -1.43 7.82
N ILE A 98 -3.67 -1.26 6.67
CA ILE A 98 -3.00 -0.84 5.45
C ILE A 98 -3.73 0.36 4.86
N ASP A 99 -2.95 1.37 4.49
CA ASP A 99 -3.43 2.55 3.81
C ASP A 99 -2.58 2.79 2.56
N ALA A 100 -3.19 2.95 1.39
CA ALA A 100 -2.53 3.09 0.11
C ALA A 100 -2.39 4.58 -0.27
N THR A 101 -1.25 4.96 -0.83
CA THR A 101 -1.00 6.32 -1.28
C THR A 101 -0.26 6.39 -2.61
N PHE A 102 -0.90 7.02 -3.58
CA PHE A 102 -0.24 7.41 -4.83
C PHE A 102 0.22 8.86 -4.77
N ARG A 103 1.23 9.13 -3.94
CA ARG A 103 1.87 10.43 -3.85
C ARG A 103 3.22 10.42 -4.57
N GLU A 104 3.38 11.35 -5.51
CA GLU A 104 4.70 11.66 -6.07
C GLU A 104 5.45 12.53 -5.04
N PRO A 105 6.62 12.08 -4.53
CA PRO A 105 7.37 12.87 -3.58
C PRO A 105 8.07 14.03 -4.28
N ILE A 106 8.43 15.06 -3.50
CA ILE A 106 9.21 16.18 -4.02
C ILE A 106 10.56 15.65 -4.54
N ARG A 107 10.82 15.77 -5.85
CA ARG A 107 12.02 15.24 -6.53
C ARG A 107 13.35 15.61 -5.86
N ARG A 108 13.44 16.79 -5.25
CA ARG A 108 14.66 17.23 -4.54
C ARG A 108 14.91 16.43 -3.27
N VAL A 109 13.86 15.90 -2.62
CA VAL A 109 13.99 15.07 -1.42
C VAL A 109 14.42 13.66 -1.82
N THR A 110 13.81 13.08 -2.84
CA THR A 110 14.19 11.74 -3.32
C THR A 110 15.59 11.67 -3.91
N HIS A 111 16.12 12.76 -4.48
CA HIS A 111 17.49 12.82 -4.99
C HIS A 111 18.54 13.16 -3.91
N GLY A 112 18.17 13.24 -2.62
CA GLY A 112 19.10 13.59 -1.54
C GLY A 112 19.66 15.02 -1.63
N GLN A 113 18.97 15.91 -2.36
CA GLN A 113 19.36 17.30 -2.56
C GLN A 113 18.61 18.26 -1.61
N SER A 114 18.03 17.72 -0.53
CA SER A 114 17.21 18.47 0.41
C SER A 114 17.76 18.41 1.82
N ASP A 115 17.42 19.42 2.60
CA ASP A 115 17.69 19.51 4.03
C ASP A 115 16.73 18.61 4.85
N VAL A 116 17.06 18.46 6.14
CA VAL A 116 16.27 17.68 7.11
C VAL A 116 14.86 18.22 7.26
N GLU A 117 14.66 19.54 7.21
CA GLU A 117 13.33 20.16 7.36
C GLU A 117 12.39 19.75 6.22
N ARG A 118 12.90 19.70 4.98
CA ARG A 118 12.14 19.22 3.82
C ARG A 118 11.88 17.74 3.87
N LEU A 119 12.83 16.93 4.35
CA LEU A 119 12.57 15.51 4.59
C LEU A 119 11.46 15.34 5.63
N SER A 120 11.53 16.03 6.76
CA SER A 120 10.49 16.02 7.79
C SER A 120 9.15 16.50 7.26
N LYS A 121 9.13 17.52 6.40
CA LYS A 121 7.91 17.96 5.74
C LYS A 121 7.37 16.89 4.80
N GLU A 122 8.21 16.20 4.04
CA GLU A 122 7.81 15.14 3.09
C GLU A 122 7.30 13.90 3.82
N VAL A 123 7.99 13.45 4.87
CA VAL A 123 7.55 12.36 5.74
C VAL A 123 6.23 12.74 6.38
N SER A 124 6.16 13.91 7.03
CA SER A 124 4.92 14.46 7.57
C SER A 124 3.85 14.41 6.49
N MET A 125 4.11 14.91 5.28
CA MET A 125 3.20 14.91 4.14
C MET A 125 2.71 13.52 3.68
N LEU A 126 3.57 12.51 3.63
CA LEU A 126 3.16 11.12 3.37
C LEU A 126 2.27 10.57 4.50
N MET A 127 2.47 11.04 5.73
CA MET A 127 1.75 10.61 6.94
C MET A 127 0.53 11.50 7.28
N THR A 128 0.47 12.76 6.80
CA THR A 128 -0.44 13.84 7.24
C THR A 128 -1.74 13.90 6.47
N ASP A 129 -1.89 13.14 5.38
CA ASP A 129 -3.19 12.95 4.74
C ASP A 129 -4.07 12.02 5.58
N ARG A 130 -4.01 12.16 6.92
CA ARG A 130 -4.80 11.43 7.92
C ARG A 130 -4.51 9.93 7.99
N LYS A 131 -3.63 9.38 7.15
CA LYS A 131 -3.29 7.95 7.10
C LYS A 131 -2.85 7.40 8.44
N ALA A 132 -1.91 8.07 9.13
CA ALA A 132 -1.52 7.65 10.48
C ALA A 132 -2.68 7.69 11.49
N ASP A 133 -3.60 8.66 11.35
CA ASP A 133 -4.81 8.71 12.17
C ASP A 133 -5.81 7.60 11.81
N GLN A 134 -5.98 7.27 10.52
CA GLN A 134 -6.83 6.17 10.04
C GLN A 134 -6.33 4.84 10.58
N LEU A 135 -5.03 4.60 10.46
CA LEU A 135 -4.38 3.41 11.01
C LEU A 135 -4.57 3.32 12.53
N ASN A 136 -4.30 4.41 13.27
CA ASN A 136 -4.48 4.44 14.72
C ASN A 136 -5.94 4.26 15.14
N SER A 137 -6.87 4.94 14.46
CA SER A 137 -8.31 4.82 14.70
C SER A 137 -8.77 3.37 14.51
N MET A 138 -8.25 2.67 13.50
CA MET A 138 -8.58 1.27 13.29
C MET A 138 -8.01 0.35 14.37
N VAL A 139 -6.76 0.57 14.83
CA VAL A 139 -6.21 -0.14 16.00
C VAL A 139 -7.13 0.02 17.21
N GLU A 140 -7.57 1.24 17.50
CA GLU A 140 -8.45 1.54 18.63
C GLU A 140 -9.81 0.85 18.51
N LEU A 141 -10.42 0.85 17.31
CA LEU A 141 -11.69 0.18 17.04
C LEU A 141 -11.57 -1.33 17.23
N LEU A 142 -10.56 -1.95 16.61
CA LEU A 142 -10.35 -3.39 16.72
C LEU A 142 -10.10 -3.79 18.17
N THR A 143 -9.21 -3.08 18.85
CA THR A 143 -8.89 -3.32 20.28
C THR A 143 -10.13 -3.22 21.16
N LYS A 144 -11.01 -2.25 20.87
CA LYS A 144 -12.26 -2.06 21.61
C LYS A 144 -13.27 -3.17 21.30
N ASP A 145 -13.51 -3.46 20.03
CA ASP A 145 -14.45 -4.49 19.58
C ASP A 145 -14.21 -4.89 18.11
N ALA A 146 -13.58 -6.04 17.89
CA ALA A 146 -13.41 -6.62 16.56
C ALA A 146 -14.60 -7.50 16.11
N SER A 147 -15.62 -7.69 16.96
CA SER A 147 -16.76 -8.56 16.63
C SER A 147 -17.53 -8.17 15.37
N PRO A 148 -17.59 -6.89 14.94
CA PRO A 148 -18.20 -6.54 13.66
C PRO A 148 -17.49 -7.18 12.45
N LEU A 149 -16.19 -7.50 12.54
CA LEU A 149 -15.43 -8.13 11.45
C LEU A 149 -15.38 -9.65 11.56
N ILE A 150 -15.15 -10.16 12.76
CA ILE A 150 -14.85 -11.59 13.00
C ILE A 150 -15.91 -12.32 13.82
N GLY A 151 -17.02 -11.67 14.15
CA GLY A 151 -18.14 -12.25 14.91
C GLY A 151 -17.85 -12.51 16.39
N SER A 152 -16.67 -12.14 16.89
CA SER A 152 -16.25 -12.33 18.29
C SER A 152 -15.25 -11.25 18.72
N PRO A 153 -15.10 -10.99 20.03
CA PRO A 153 -14.02 -10.14 20.52
C PRO A 153 -12.64 -10.73 20.19
N LEU A 154 -11.61 -9.87 20.16
CA LEU A 154 -10.22 -10.33 20.01
C LEU A 154 -9.85 -11.29 21.14
N SER A 155 -9.21 -12.40 20.79
CA SER A 155 -8.67 -13.36 21.76
C SER A 155 -7.20 -13.06 22.05
N GLY A 156 -6.82 -12.96 23.32
CA GLY A 156 -5.43 -12.73 23.72
C GLY A 156 -4.94 -11.30 23.44
N ASP A 157 -3.63 -11.14 23.21
CA ASP A 157 -3.01 -9.85 22.88
C ASP A 157 -2.60 -9.82 21.40
N PRO A 158 -3.43 -9.25 20.51
CA PRO A 158 -3.16 -9.26 19.07
C PRO A 158 -2.03 -8.32 18.71
N THR A 159 -1.22 -8.70 17.73
CA THR A 159 -0.19 -7.82 17.17
C THR A 159 -0.76 -7.01 16.01
N PHE A 160 -0.65 -5.70 16.04
CA PHE A 160 -1.02 -4.82 14.93
C PHE A 160 0.21 -4.37 14.15
N ILE A 161 0.13 -4.45 12.83
CA ILE A 161 1.19 -4.05 11.90
C ILE A 161 0.65 -2.95 10.98
N PRO A 162 0.87 -1.67 11.32
CA PRO A 162 0.46 -0.56 10.49
C PRO A 162 1.43 -0.41 9.31
N LEU A 163 0.90 -0.34 8.09
CA LEU A 163 1.66 -0.18 6.86
C LEU A 163 1.03 0.89 5.97
N ILE A 164 1.87 1.70 5.35
CA ILE A 164 1.45 2.53 4.21
C ILE A 164 2.03 1.90 2.95
N ILE A 165 1.17 1.62 1.97
CA ILE A 165 1.62 1.18 0.64
C ILE A 165 1.73 2.38 -0.26
N SER A 166 2.90 2.63 -0.83
CA SER A 166 3.14 3.78 -1.69
C SER A 166 3.51 3.38 -3.12
N GLY A 167 3.31 4.29 -4.07
CA GLY A 167 3.83 4.12 -5.42
C GLY A 167 5.36 3.93 -5.46
N ASP A 168 5.86 3.33 -6.53
CA ASP A 168 7.28 2.92 -6.68
C ASP A 168 8.30 4.06 -6.64
N TYR A 169 7.85 5.30 -6.80
CA TYR A 169 8.69 6.50 -6.84
C TYR A 169 8.56 7.34 -5.56
N SER A 170 7.90 6.80 -4.54
CA SER A 170 7.77 7.40 -3.20
C SER A 170 9.10 7.46 -2.44
N LEU A 171 9.09 8.02 -1.23
CA LEU A 171 10.27 7.98 -0.36
C LEU A 171 10.66 6.52 -0.07
N PRO A 172 11.93 6.15 -0.22
CA PRO A 172 12.37 4.81 0.14
C PRO A 172 12.33 4.64 1.67
N TRP A 173 11.86 3.48 2.13
CA TRP A 173 11.96 3.15 3.56
C TRP A 173 13.42 2.92 3.94
N THR A 174 13.98 3.88 4.65
CA THR A 174 15.39 3.95 5.04
C THR A 174 15.46 4.43 6.49
N LEU A 175 16.60 4.20 7.16
CA LEU A 175 16.77 4.61 8.56
C LEU A 175 16.38 6.07 8.85
N PRO A 176 16.77 7.09 8.04
CA PRO A 176 16.33 8.46 8.27
C PRO A 176 14.80 8.62 8.16
N VAL A 177 14.17 8.01 7.15
CA VAL A 177 12.71 8.07 6.96
C VAL A 177 11.98 7.39 8.11
N ALA A 178 12.46 6.22 8.55
CA ALA A 178 11.91 5.47 9.68
C ALA A 178 12.02 6.28 10.99
N ALA A 179 13.19 6.83 11.28
CA ALA A 179 13.42 7.65 12.48
C ALA A 179 12.53 8.91 12.49
N THR A 180 12.46 9.65 11.37
CA THR A 180 11.60 10.83 11.25
C THR A 180 10.11 10.46 11.34
N THR A 181 9.71 9.30 10.82
CA THR A 181 8.33 8.81 10.94
C THR A 181 7.99 8.52 12.40
N GLN A 182 8.88 7.84 13.11
CA GLN A 182 8.69 7.52 14.53
C GLN A 182 8.60 8.78 15.38
N GLU A 183 9.52 9.74 15.20
CA GLU A 183 9.48 11.04 15.89
C GLU A 183 8.16 11.78 15.65
N PHE A 184 7.63 11.72 14.42
CA PHE A 184 6.34 12.31 14.10
C PHE A 184 5.17 11.63 14.81
N LEU A 185 5.15 10.30 14.84
CA LEU A 185 4.10 9.51 15.50
C LEU A 185 4.10 9.71 17.01
N GLU A 186 5.27 9.74 17.63
CA GLU A 186 5.45 10.00 19.07
C GLU A 186 4.94 11.39 19.44
N ARG A 187 5.30 12.43 18.66
CA ARG A 187 4.80 13.80 18.87
C ARG A 187 3.28 13.92 18.80
N LYS A 188 2.63 13.05 18.01
CA LYS A 188 1.17 13.01 17.88
C LYS A 188 0.50 11.99 18.78
N ASN A 189 1.27 11.21 19.54
CA ASN A 189 0.78 10.09 20.35
C ASN A 189 -0.08 9.10 19.53
N LEU A 190 0.33 8.81 18.30
CA LEU A 190 -0.33 7.85 17.40
C LEU A 190 0.44 6.54 17.36
N LEU A 191 -0.26 5.40 17.31
CA LEU A 191 0.36 4.07 17.16
C LEU A 191 1.38 3.74 18.26
N GLN A 192 1.14 4.22 19.48
CA GLN A 192 2.03 4.05 20.65
C GLN A 192 1.60 2.89 21.57
N GLN A 193 0.57 2.12 21.18
CA GLN A 193 0.11 0.97 21.96
C GLN A 193 1.17 -0.14 21.97
N HIS A 194 1.30 -0.88 23.09
CA HIS A 194 2.37 -1.87 23.29
C HIS A 194 2.34 -3.05 22.31
N ASN A 195 1.17 -3.31 21.72
CA ASN A 195 0.93 -4.38 20.78
C ASN A 195 0.89 -3.92 19.31
N VAL A 196 1.28 -2.66 19.05
CA VAL A 196 1.42 -2.08 17.72
C VAL A 196 2.90 -2.04 17.36
N LEU A 197 3.27 -2.68 16.24
CA LEU A 197 4.62 -2.57 15.69
C LEU A 197 4.84 -1.19 15.04
N PRO A 198 6.08 -0.70 14.92
CA PRO A 198 6.34 0.59 14.30
C PRO A 198 5.79 0.66 12.87
N LEU A 199 5.16 1.78 12.52
CA LEU A 199 4.67 2.05 11.17
C LEU A 199 5.79 1.90 10.15
N ALA A 200 5.49 1.25 9.03
CA ALA A 200 6.41 1.11 7.92
C ALA A 200 5.81 1.61 6.61
N LEU A 201 6.68 2.09 5.73
CA LEU A 201 6.36 2.34 4.33
C LEU A 201 6.79 1.13 3.50
N MET A 202 5.90 0.66 2.63
CA MET A 202 6.18 -0.41 1.69
C MET A 202 5.84 0.09 0.29
N THR A 203 6.74 -0.06 -0.68
CA THR A 203 6.43 0.33 -2.06
C THR A 203 5.53 -0.71 -2.73
N TYR A 204 4.86 -0.35 -3.81
CA TYR A 204 4.09 -1.31 -4.60
C TYR A 204 4.96 -2.46 -5.13
N LYS A 205 6.21 -2.19 -5.53
CA LYS A 205 7.23 -3.21 -5.82
C LYS A 205 7.47 -4.17 -4.66
N ASP A 206 7.58 -3.66 -3.43
CA ASP A 206 7.74 -4.51 -2.25
C ASP A 206 6.49 -5.38 -2.05
N LEU A 207 5.29 -4.83 -2.25
CA LEU A 207 4.03 -5.59 -2.20
C LEU A 207 3.97 -6.69 -3.27
N LEU A 208 4.47 -6.45 -4.49
CA LEU A 208 4.63 -7.50 -5.50
C LEU A 208 5.65 -8.57 -5.07
N LEU A 209 6.67 -8.21 -4.31
CA LEU A 209 7.59 -9.20 -3.74
C LEU A 209 6.90 -10.04 -2.65
N VAL A 210 6.05 -9.43 -1.82
CA VAL A 210 5.19 -10.13 -0.86
C VAL A 210 4.29 -11.14 -1.58
N GLU A 211 3.66 -10.75 -2.69
CA GLU A 211 2.87 -11.67 -3.54
C GLU A 211 3.74 -12.84 -4.03
N HIS A 212 4.95 -12.57 -4.51
CA HIS A 212 5.86 -13.61 -4.97
C HIS A 212 6.24 -14.60 -3.86
N ILE A 213 6.45 -14.10 -2.64
CA ILE A 213 6.71 -14.92 -1.46
C ILE A 213 5.48 -15.79 -1.16
N GLY A 214 4.27 -15.24 -1.20
CA GLY A 214 3.03 -16.01 -1.04
C GLY A 214 2.83 -17.08 -2.13
N GLU A 215 3.22 -16.80 -3.37
CA GLU A 215 3.19 -17.78 -4.48
C GLU A 215 4.19 -18.93 -4.28
N SER A 216 5.38 -18.66 -3.73
CA SER A 216 6.49 -19.61 -3.66
C SER A 216 6.59 -20.37 -2.34
N GLN A 217 6.28 -19.71 -1.22
CA GLN A 217 6.43 -20.25 0.14
C GLN A 217 5.07 -20.50 0.83
N GLY A 218 3.94 -20.13 0.20
CA GLY A 218 2.60 -20.38 0.72
C GLY A 218 2.25 -19.51 1.95
N PRO A 219 1.57 -20.06 2.97
CA PRO A 219 0.98 -19.29 4.08
C PRO A 219 1.99 -18.56 4.99
N ARG A 220 3.30 -18.64 4.74
CA ARG A 220 4.37 -17.98 5.53
C ARG A 220 4.63 -16.52 5.15
N VAL A 221 3.83 -15.97 4.24
CA VAL A 221 3.96 -14.55 3.83
C VAL A 221 3.69 -13.61 5.02
N SER A 222 2.70 -13.95 5.84
CA SER A 222 2.37 -13.30 7.12
C SER A 222 3.54 -13.30 8.09
N GLU A 223 4.13 -14.48 8.32
CA GLU A 223 5.31 -14.66 9.18
C GLU A 223 6.50 -13.84 8.67
N THR A 224 6.65 -13.70 7.35
CA THR A 224 7.73 -12.92 6.75
C THR A 224 7.56 -11.44 7.00
N ILE A 225 6.35 -10.89 6.86
CA ILE A 225 6.06 -9.50 7.23
C ILE A 225 6.26 -9.29 8.73
N LYS A 226 5.74 -10.20 9.57
CA LYS A 226 5.91 -10.12 11.03
C LYS A 226 7.37 -10.15 11.44
N ARG A 227 8.18 -11.05 10.87
CA ARG A 227 9.63 -11.12 11.12
C ARG A 227 10.33 -9.84 10.70
N TRP A 228 10.04 -9.30 9.51
CA TRP A 228 10.59 -8.03 9.08
C TRP A 228 10.34 -6.93 10.10
N ARG A 229 9.09 -6.75 10.51
CA ARG A 229 8.67 -5.67 11.41
C ARG A 229 9.13 -5.85 12.86
N ASN A 230 9.42 -7.07 13.29
CA ASN A 230 9.84 -7.39 14.65
C ASN A 230 11.35 -7.71 14.78
N SER A 231 12.13 -7.39 13.74
CA SER A 231 13.58 -7.63 13.72
C SER A 231 14.36 -6.33 13.89
N GLU A 232 15.67 -6.45 14.10
CA GLU A 232 16.61 -5.31 14.06
C GLU A 232 16.69 -4.64 12.67
N LEU A 233 16.05 -5.23 11.65
CA LEU A 233 16.00 -4.75 10.27
C LEU A 233 14.66 -4.07 9.94
N ASP A 234 13.87 -3.69 10.94
CA ASP A 234 12.59 -2.98 10.75
C ASP A 234 12.76 -1.63 10.02
N SER A 235 13.93 -1.00 10.09
CA SER A 235 14.25 0.23 9.35
C SER A 235 14.68 -0.01 7.90
N TRP A 236 14.81 -1.27 7.47
CA TRP A 236 15.18 -1.62 6.09
C TRP A 236 13.95 -1.74 5.21
N ALA A 237 14.07 -1.31 3.95
CA ALA A 237 13.03 -1.57 2.97
C ALA A 237 12.77 -3.07 2.82
N PHE A 238 11.51 -3.47 2.61
CA PHE A 238 11.13 -4.88 2.62
C PHE A 238 11.93 -5.73 1.62
N HIS A 239 12.19 -5.26 0.41
CA HIS A 239 13.04 -5.97 -0.55
C HIS A 239 14.48 -6.19 -0.06
N GLN A 240 15.04 -5.28 0.74
CA GLN A 240 16.39 -5.44 1.32
C GLN A 240 16.36 -6.51 2.41
N PHE A 241 15.35 -6.48 3.29
CA PHE A 241 15.12 -7.54 4.27
C PHE A 241 14.94 -8.90 3.59
N ALA A 242 14.06 -8.99 2.59
CA ALA A 242 13.80 -10.23 1.86
C ALA A 242 15.06 -10.76 1.18
N HIS A 243 15.88 -9.88 0.59
CA HIS A 243 17.17 -10.26 0.01
C HIS A 243 18.14 -10.78 1.06
N HIS A 244 18.21 -10.12 2.23
CA HIS A 244 19.03 -10.56 3.37
C HIS A 244 18.63 -11.96 3.86
N GLU A 245 17.33 -12.24 3.91
CA GLU A 245 16.76 -13.56 4.25
C GLU A 245 16.94 -14.62 3.13
N GLY A 246 17.66 -14.32 2.05
CA GLY A 246 17.91 -15.24 0.94
C GLY A 246 16.69 -15.46 0.03
N THR A 247 15.68 -14.60 0.09
CA THR A 247 14.51 -14.69 -0.79
C THR A 247 14.87 -14.22 -2.20
N ALA A 248 14.52 -15.02 -3.20
CA ALA A 248 14.71 -14.65 -4.59
C ALA A 248 13.83 -13.46 -4.98
N LEU A 249 14.44 -12.37 -5.44
CA LEU A 249 13.73 -11.19 -5.94
C LEU A 249 13.18 -11.47 -7.34
N ARG A 250 11.94 -11.98 -7.42
CA ARG A 250 11.28 -12.30 -8.70
C ARG A 250 9.89 -11.68 -8.76
N LEU A 251 9.46 -11.35 -9.98
CA LEU A 251 8.09 -10.91 -10.22
C LEU A 251 7.08 -12.06 -10.01
N PRO A 252 5.89 -11.77 -9.44
CA PRO A 252 4.77 -12.70 -9.36
C PRO A 252 4.36 -13.27 -10.73
N ARG A 253 3.70 -14.43 -10.72
CA ARG A 253 3.14 -15.05 -11.93
C ARG A 253 2.10 -14.16 -12.58
N ALA A 254 1.28 -13.47 -11.79
CA ALA A 254 0.26 -12.54 -12.29
C ALA A 254 0.89 -11.41 -13.14
N VAL A 255 1.97 -10.80 -12.63
CA VAL A 255 2.71 -9.75 -13.35
C VAL A 255 3.34 -10.30 -14.62
N LYS A 256 4.00 -11.47 -14.56
CA LYS A 256 4.58 -12.13 -15.75
C LYS A 256 3.54 -12.39 -16.83
N LYS A 257 2.35 -12.85 -16.44
CA LYS A 257 1.23 -13.10 -17.36
C LYS A 257 0.76 -11.80 -18.02
N ARG A 258 0.58 -10.72 -17.24
CA ARG A 258 0.21 -9.39 -17.75
C ARG A 258 1.25 -8.84 -18.73
N CYS A 259 2.54 -8.94 -18.39
CA CYS A 259 3.63 -8.54 -19.28
C CYS A 259 3.60 -9.31 -20.60
N LYS A 260 3.41 -10.64 -20.55
CA LYS A 260 3.31 -11.48 -21.75
C LYS A 260 2.14 -11.04 -22.64
N GLN A 261 0.96 -10.84 -22.06
CA GLN A 261 -0.23 -10.39 -22.78
C GLN A 261 -0.04 -8.99 -23.39
N ALA A 262 0.57 -8.06 -22.66
CA ALA A 262 0.87 -6.72 -23.17
C ALA A 262 1.81 -6.78 -24.37
N PHE A 263 2.84 -7.63 -24.31
CA PHE A 263 3.78 -7.84 -25.40
C PHE A 263 3.12 -8.47 -26.63
N GLU A 264 2.30 -9.51 -26.44
CA GLU A 264 1.53 -10.12 -27.52
C GLU A 264 0.58 -9.12 -28.19
N ASN A 265 -0.09 -8.27 -27.41
CA ASN A 265 -0.97 -7.23 -27.94
C ASN A 265 -0.19 -6.16 -28.72
N LEU A 266 1.00 -5.77 -28.25
CA LEU A 266 1.86 -4.84 -28.96
C LEU A 266 2.32 -5.42 -30.30
N PHE A 267 2.76 -6.68 -30.31
CA PHE A 267 3.17 -7.37 -31.53
C PHE A 267 2.04 -7.47 -32.56
N ARG A 268 0.82 -7.85 -32.13
CA ARG A 268 -0.35 -7.88 -33.01
C ARG A 268 -0.67 -6.52 -33.63
N ARG A 269 -0.53 -5.43 -32.86
CA ARG A 269 -0.72 -4.06 -33.37
C ARG A 269 0.34 -3.68 -34.38
N PHE A 270 1.59 -4.07 -34.13
CA PHE A 270 2.71 -3.82 -35.05
C PHE A 270 2.51 -4.59 -36.36
N GLU A 271 2.20 -5.89 -36.31
CA GLU A 271 1.91 -6.71 -37.50
C GLU A 271 0.73 -6.15 -38.31
N LYS A 272 -0.34 -5.72 -37.63
CA LYS A 272 -1.48 -5.08 -38.29
C LYS A 272 -1.06 -3.82 -39.05
N ARG A 273 -0.28 -2.93 -38.42
CA ARG A 273 0.24 -1.72 -39.06
C ARG A 273 1.17 -2.01 -40.23
N MET A 274 2.05 -3.00 -40.11
CA MET A 274 2.93 -3.42 -41.22
C MET A 274 2.10 -3.87 -42.43
N LYS A 275 1.08 -4.71 -42.22
CA LYS A 275 0.17 -5.17 -43.29
C LYS A 275 -0.65 -4.04 -43.90
N GLU A 276 -1.01 -3.02 -43.13
CA GLU A 276 -1.72 -1.83 -43.63
C GLU A 276 -0.79 -0.95 -44.50
N MET A 277 0.48 -0.82 -44.13
CA MET A 277 1.48 -0.10 -44.93
C MET A 277 1.81 -0.82 -46.25
N GLU A 278 1.88 -2.15 -46.24
CA GLU A 278 2.13 -2.96 -47.43
C GLU A 278 0.97 -2.94 -48.44
N LYS A 279 -0.26 -2.70 -47.98
CA LYS A 279 -1.46 -2.58 -48.85
C LYS A 279 -1.72 -1.17 -49.36
N GLY A 280 -1.03 -0.17 -48.80
CA GLY A 280 -1.15 1.24 -49.18
C GLY A 280 -0.13 1.71 -50.22
N ASN A 281 0.76 0.83 -50.68
CA ASN A 281 1.68 1.00 -51.81
C ASN A 281 1.21 0.16 -53.00
#